data_AF-A0A7X6SK61-F1
#
_entry.id   AF-A0A7X6SK61-F1
#
_cell.length_a   1.000
_cell.length_b   1.000
_cell.length_c   1.000
_cell.angle_alpha   90.00
_cell.angle_beta   90.00
_cell.angle_gamma   90.00
#
_symmetry.space_group_name_H-M   'P 1'
#
loop_
_entity.id
_entity.type
_entity.pdbx_description
1 polymer ?
#
loop_
_entity_poly.entity_id
_entity_poly.type
_entity_poly.pdbx_seq_one_letter_code
_entity_poly.pdbx_strand_id
1 'polypeptide(L)'
;VVHRVEAVEPERRSYRTRGDANTARDGAAVPYDRVDGVGQMLVPLMGFPLLWVRQPAWAPLLVCLLGVVAIAWPLVVDGLRDPHTTPGRDRSIPLSAFTAVVAEGLGSGGGQRNDRAST
;
A
#
# COMPACT_ATOMS: atom_id res chain seq x y z
N VAL A 1 -7.18 17.21 -20.06
CA VAL A 1 -7.70 15.91 -19.57
C VAL A 1 -6.66 14.85 -19.90
N VAL A 2 -6.42 13.87 -19.03
CA VAL A 2 -5.44 12.80 -19.27
C VAL A 2 -6.18 11.54 -19.68
N HIS A 3 -5.72 10.89 -20.74
CA HIS A 3 -6.29 9.66 -21.25
C HIS A 3 -5.19 8.59 -21.36
N ARG A 4 -5.56 7.31 -21.22
CA ARG A 4 -4.62 6.20 -21.40
C ARG A 4 -4.43 5.95 -22.89
N VAL A 5 -3.18 5.80 -23.33
CA VAL A 5 -2.88 5.32 -24.67
C VAL A 5 -3.18 3.83 -24.73
N GLU A 6 -4.07 3.43 -25.63
CA GLU A 6 -4.42 2.03 -25.87
C GLU A 6 -3.64 1.45 -27.05
N ALA A 7 -3.38 2.26 -28.07
CA ALA A 7 -2.56 1.86 -29.20
C ALA A 7 -1.80 3.05 -29.78
N VAL A 8 -0.62 2.77 -30.32
CA VAL A 8 0.18 3.70 -31.10
C VAL A 8 -0.03 3.35 -32.57
N GLU A 9 -0.36 4.32 -33.41
CA GLU A 9 -0.53 4.15 -34.86
C GLU A 9 0.57 4.94 -35.60
N PRO A 10 1.76 4.34 -35.82
CA PRO A 10 2.92 5.06 -36.35
C PRO A 10 2.69 5.60 -37.76
N GLU A 11 2.03 4.82 -38.61
CA GLU A 11 1.72 5.19 -40.00
C GLU A 11 0.84 6.43 -40.10
N ARG A 12 -0.10 6.58 -39.16
CA ARG A 12 -1.01 7.73 -39.08
C ARG A 12 -0.52 8.84 -38.16
N ARG A 13 0.67 8.70 -37.57
CA ARG A 13 1.24 9.60 -36.55
C ARG A 13 0.23 10.01 -35.49
N SER A 14 -0.49 9.03 -34.94
CA SER A 14 -1.55 9.27 -33.96
C SER A 14 -1.61 8.20 -32.87
N TYR A 15 -2.27 8.54 -31.78
CA TYR A 15 -2.56 7.66 -30.65
C TYR A 15 -4.05 7.35 -30.60
N ARG A 16 -4.38 6.09 -30.34
CA ARG A 16 -5.73 5.73 -29.87
C ARG A 16 -5.75 5.82 -28.36
N THR A 17 -6.67 6.61 -27.85
CA THR A 17 -6.80 6.89 -26.43
C THR A 17 -8.09 6.29 -25.88
N ARG A 18 -8.09 6.08 -24.57
CA ARG A 18 -9.26 5.70 -23.79
C ARG A 18 -9.25 6.48 -22.49
N GLY A 19 -10.34 7.18 -22.21
CA GLY A 19 -10.57 7.80 -20.90
C GLY A 19 -10.50 6.78 -19.75
N ASP A 20 -10.17 7.24 -18.56
CA ASP A 20 -10.10 6.42 -17.34
C ASP A 20 -11.45 5.79 -16.94
N ALA A 21 -12.55 6.52 -17.14
CA ALA A 21 -13.91 6.08 -16.89
C ALA A 21 -14.57 5.37 -18.10
N ASN A 22 -13.92 5.37 -19.27
CA ASN A 22 -14.53 4.87 -20.49
C ASN A 22 -14.31 3.35 -20.63
N THR A 23 -15.40 2.61 -20.86
CA THR A 23 -15.35 1.17 -21.17
C THR A 23 -14.89 0.91 -22.61
N ALA A 24 -15.24 1.81 -23.53
CA ALA A 24 -14.88 1.77 -24.95
C ALA A 24 -13.80 2.81 -25.28
N ARG A 25 -13.18 2.69 -26.47
CA ARG A 25 -12.17 3.62 -26.97
C ARG A 25 -12.75 5.01 -27.19
N ASP A 26 -11.92 6.05 -27.06
CA ASP A 26 -12.32 7.37 -27.47
C ASP A 26 -12.44 7.43 -29.00
N GLY A 27 -13.41 8.20 -29.50
CA GLY A 27 -13.78 8.17 -30.91
C GLY A 27 -12.70 8.72 -31.84
N ALA A 28 -12.08 9.85 -31.48
CA ALA A 28 -11.07 10.50 -32.30
C ALA A 28 -9.67 10.03 -31.91
N ALA A 29 -8.87 9.64 -32.91
CA ALA A 29 -7.43 9.45 -32.70
C ALA A 29 -6.77 10.81 -32.40
N VAL A 30 -5.77 10.80 -31.52
CA VAL A 30 -5.04 12.00 -31.10
C VAL A 30 -3.74 12.10 -31.90
N PRO A 31 -3.58 13.09 -32.78
CA PRO A 31 -2.33 13.33 -33.50
C PRO A 31 -1.15 13.60 -32.56
N TYR A 32 0.07 13.25 -32.98
CA TYR A 32 1.26 13.43 -32.14
C TYR A 32 1.54 14.90 -31.76
N ASP A 33 1.24 15.84 -32.65
CA ASP A 33 1.38 17.28 -32.46
C ASP A 33 0.32 17.89 -31.53
N ARG A 34 -0.73 17.12 -31.20
CA ARG A 34 -1.79 17.48 -30.24
C ARG A 34 -1.52 16.96 -28.82
N VAL A 35 -0.36 16.35 -28.58
CA VAL A 35 0.02 15.85 -27.25
C VAL A 35 0.82 16.92 -26.50
N ASP A 36 0.20 17.51 -25.48
CA ASP A 36 0.83 18.55 -24.66
C ASP A 36 1.93 17.99 -23.73
N GLY A 37 1.84 16.71 -23.37
CA GLY A 37 2.81 16.07 -22.48
C GLY A 37 2.40 14.66 -22.04
N VAL A 38 3.21 14.09 -21.16
CA VAL A 38 3.00 12.75 -20.61
C VAL A 38 2.64 12.86 -19.13
N GLY A 39 1.48 12.33 -18.75
CA GLY A 39 1.07 12.23 -17.35
C GLY A 39 1.89 11.16 -16.63
N GLN A 40 2.68 11.55 -15.63
CA GLN A 40 3.36 10.62 -14.72
C GLN A 40 2.68 10.70 -13.35
N MET A 41 2.18 9.57 -12.84
CA MET A 41 1.62 9.49 -11.49
C MET A 41 2.74 9.16 -10.50
N LEU A 42 3.11 10.14 -9.70
CA LEU A 42 4.00 9.96 -8.56
C LEU A 42 3.14 9.73 -7.33
N VAL A 43 3.29 8.58 -6.68
CA VAL A 43 2.71 8.36 -5.36
C VAL A 43 3.67 8.95 -4.33
N PRO A 44 3.28 10.04 -3.64
CA PRO A 44 4.15 10.62 -2.63
C PRO A 44 4.50 9.55 -1.61
N LEU A 45 5.72 9.66 -1.08
CA LEU A 45 6.26 8.80 -0.03
C LEU A 45 6.61 7.33 -0.41
N MET A 46 6.16 6.80 -1.56
CA MET A 46 6.44 5.40 -1.94
C MET A 46 7.93 5.08 -2.14
N GLY A 47 8.77 6.09 -2.40
CA GLY A 47 10.22 5.91 -2.56
C GLY A 47 11.03 5.92 -1.27
N PHE A 48 10.44 6.28 -0.12
CA PHE A 48 11.21 6.47 1.12
C PHE A 48 11.88 5.20 1.66
N PRO A 49 11.24 4.01 1.66
CA PRO A 49 11.91 2.80 2.12
C PRO A 49 13.20 2.51 1.33
N LEU A 50 13.16 2.68 0.01
CA LEU A 50 14.33 2.51 -0.84
C LEU A 50 15.39 3.59 -0.59
N LEU A 51 14.97 4.82 -0.31
CA LEU A 51 15.87 5.91 0.05
C LEU A 51 16.61 5.61 1.37
N TRP A 52 15.92 5.13 2.40
CA TRP A 52 16.50 4.81 3.71
C TRP A 52 17.40 3.57 3.70
N VAL A 53 17.21 2.66 2.75
CA VAL A 53 18.16 1.55 2.51
C VAL A 53 19.44 2.09 1.87
N ARG A 54 19.33 3.00 0.90
CA ARG A 54 20.49 3.61 0.22
C ARG A 54 21.24 4.61 1.09
N GLN A 55 20.52 5.34 1.93
CA GLN A 55 21.04 6.28 2.91
C GLN A 55 20.67 5.72 4.28
N PRO A 56 21.59 5.04 5.00
CA PRO A 56 21.28 4.10 6.08
C PRO A 56 20.55 4.74 7.28
N ALA A 57 19.27 5.01 7.09
CA ALA A 57 18.35 5.63 8.02
C ALA A 57 17.46 4.54 8.59
N TRP A 58 18.04 3.74 9.49
CA TRP A 58 17.41 2.53 10.02
C TRP A 58 16.16 2.79 10.85
N ALA A 59 16.12 3.89 11.61
CA ALA A 59 14.99 4.23 12.46
C ALA A 59 13.66 4.39 11.66
N PRO A 60 13.57 5.28 10.65
CA PRO A 60 12.33 5.42 9.88
C PRO A 60 12.01 4.17 9.04
N LEU A 61 13.03 3.42 8.60
CA LEU A 61 12.82 2.15 7.88
C LEU A 61 12.14 1.09 8.77
N LEU A 62 12.60 0.94 10.02
CA LEU A 62 12.00 0.02 10.99
C LEU A 62 10.56 0.42 11.31
N VAL A 63 10.30 1.71 11.56
CA VAL A 63 8.93 2.20 11.81
C VAL A 63 8.02 1.91 10.62
N CYS A 64 8.48 2.15 9.40
CA CYS A 64 7.72 1.86 8.20
C CYS A 64 7.41 0.36 8.07
N LEU A 65 8.40 -0.51 8.31
CA LEU A 65 8.22 -1.96 8.26
C LEU A 65 7.19 -2.44 9.29
N LEU A 66 7.32 -1.97 10.53
CA LEU A 66 6.40 -2.30 11.62
C LEU A 66 4.98 -1.83 11.30
N GLY A 67 4.82 -0.63 10.73
CA GLY A 67 3.52 -0.11 10.28
C GLY A 67 2.87 -1.00 9.22
N VAL A 68 3.64 -1.42 8.20
CA VAL A 68 3.14 -2.33 7.16
C VAL A 68 2.72 -3.67 7.76
N VAL A 69 3.53 -4.25 8.66
CA VAL A 69 3.21 -5.51 9.34
C VAL A 69 1.95 -5.35 10.18
N ALA A 70 1.83 -4.29 10.98
CA ALA A 70 0.66 -4.05 11.82
C ALA A 70 -0.65 -3.93 11.01
N ILE A 71 -0.60 -3.29 9.84
CA ILE A 71 -1.74 -3.15 8.94
C ILE A 71 -2.09 -4.48 8.24
N ALA A 72 -1.08 -5.22 7.79
CA ALA A 72 -1.28 -6.46 7.05
C ALA A 72 -1.60 -7.67 7.95
N TRP A 73 -1.18 -7.64 9.21
CA TRP A 73 -1.35 -8.72 10.18
C TRP A 73 -2.79 -9.26 10.27
N PRO A 74 -3.84 -8.44 10.46
CA PRO A 74 -5.21 -8.96 10.54
C PRO A 74 -5.64 -9.66 9.25
N LEU A 75 -5.26 -9.16 8.07
CA LEU A 75 -5.59 -9.80 6.78
C LEU A 75 -4.95 -11.19 6.67
N VAL A 76 -3.71 -11.33 7.16
CA VAL A 76 -3.00 -12.61 7.17
C VAL A 76 -3.63 -13.56 8.20
N VAL A 77 -3.90 -13.09 9.41
CA VAL A 77 -4.46 -13.91 10.49
C VAL A 77 -5.87 -14.40 10.15
N ASP A 78 -6.73 -13.53 9.60
CA ASP A 78 -8.08 -13.90 9.20
C ASP A 78 -8.08 -14.87 8.02
N GLY A 79 -7.18 -14.66 7.04
CA GLY A 79 -7.00 -15.59 5.92
C GLY A 79 -6.47 -16.97 6.33
N LEU A 80 -5.64 -17.04 7.39
CA LEU A 80 -5.17 -18.31 7.97
C LEU A 80 -6.23 -19.01 8.82
N ARG A 81 -7.16 -18.26 9.43
CA ARG A 81 -8.24 -18.80 10.26
C ARG A 81 -9.38 -19.39 9.42
N ASP A 82 -9.77 -18.74 8.32
CA ASP A 82 -10.91 -19.13 7.49
C ASP A 82 -10.52 -19.32 6.00
N PRO A 83 -9.96 -20.49 5.62
CA PRO A 83 -9.59 -20.77 4.22
C PRO A 83 -10.79 -20.90 3.26
N HIS A 84 -12.03 -20.90 3.76
CA HIS A 84 -13.26 -21.02 2.99
C HIS A 84 -14.08 -19.72 2.93
N THR A 85 -13.45 -18.58 2.69
CA THR A 85 -14.20 -17.35 2.39
C THR A 85 -14.65 -17.34 0.93
N THR A 86 -15.93 -17.65 0.70
CA THR A 86 -16.60 -17.25 -0.55
C THR A 86 -16.79 -15.72 -0.49
N PRO A 87 -16.38 -14.93 -1.50
CA PRO A 87 -16.43 -13.48 -1.42
C PRO A 87 -17.88 -12.97 -1.52
N GLY A 88 -18.58 -12.99 -0.39
CA GLY A 88 -19.94 -12.51 -0.22
C GLY A 88 -19.95 -11.24 0.63
N ARG A 89 -19.98 -10.10 -0.05
CA ARG A 89 -20.57 -8.80 0.30
C ARG A 89 -20.64 -8.40 1.79
N ASP A 90 -19.98 -7.27 2.06
CA ASP A 90 -20.13 -6.32 3.17
C ASP A 90 -19.20 -6.52 4.38
N ARG A 91 -18.24 -5.58 4.53
CA ARG A 91 -17.34 -5.46 5.69
C ARG A 91 -16.98 -4.01 5.93
N SER A 92 -17.77 -3.32 6.73
CA SER A 92 -17.32 -2.14 7.47
C SER A 92 -16.23 -2.57 8.46
N ILE A 93 -15.00 -2.07 8.32
CA ILE A 93 -13.89 -2.34 9.25
C ILE A 93 -14.18 -1.54 10.54
N PRO A 94 -14.44 -2.18 11.70
CA PRO A 94 -14.67 -1.44 12.93
C PRO A 94 -13.35 -0.80 13.41
N LEU A 95 -13.40 0.51 13.65
CA LEU A 95 -12.27 1.36 14.08
C LEU A 95 -11.59 0.87 15.37
N SER A 96 -12.26 0.00 16.15
CA SER A 96 -11.77 -0.55 17.42
C SER A 96 -10.53 -1.46 17.28
N ALA A 97 -10.30 -2.05 16.11
CA ALA A 97 -9.11 -2.87 15.86
C ALA A 97 -7.80 -2.07 15.93
N PHE A 98 -7.85 -0.73 15.82
CA PHE A 98 -6.69 0.15 15.82
C PHE A 98 -6.05 0.31 17.22
N THR A 99 -6.81 0.09 18.30
CA THR A 99 -6.38 0.45 19.68
C THR A 99 -5.52 -0.59 20.39
N ALA A 100 -5.53 -1.86 19.97
CA ALA A 100 -4.91 -2.95 20.73
C ALA A 100 -3.37 -3.00 20.65
N VAL A 101 -2.77 -2.53 19.54
CA VAL A 101 -1.33 -2.70 19.28
C VAL A 101 -0.43 -1.80 20.16
N VAL A 102 -0.94 -0.71 20.73
CA VAL A 102 -0.14 0.22 21.54
C VAL A 102 -0.06 -0.17 23.02
N ALA A 103 -1.04 -0.93 23.55
CA ALA A 103 -1.14 -1.20 24.98
C ALA A 103 -0.18 -2.30 25.48
N GLU A 104 0.21 -3.26 24.63
CA GLU A 104 0.98 -4.43 25.05
C GLU A 104 2.49 -4.17 25.20
N GLY A 105 3.01 -3.04 24.70
CA GLY A 105 4.44 -2.70 24.75
C GLY A 105 4.98 -2.13 26.07
N LEU A 106 4.12 -1.78 27.04
CA LEU A 106 4.52 -1.04 28.24
C LEU A 106 4.48 -1.84 29.56
N GLY A 107 4.12 -3.13 29.53
CA GLY A 107 3.77 -3.89 30.75
C GLY A 107 4.84 -4.79 31.38
N SER A 108 5.98 -5.07 30.72
CA SER A 108 6.89 -6.14 31.19
C SER A 108 8.24 -5.61 31.67
N GLY A 109 8.26 -4.94 32.83
CA GLY A 109 9.51 -4.55 33.49
C GLY A 109 9.32 -4.36 34.99
N GLY A 110 9.62 -5.39 35.80
CA GLY A 110 9.78 -5.21 37.25
C GLY A 110 9.75 -6.48 38.09
N GLY A 111 10.92 -6.87 38.63
CA GLY A 111 11.01 -7.40 40.00
C GLY A 111 11.39 -8.88 40.18
N GLN A 112 12.65 -9.25 39.91
CA GLN A 112 13.24 -10.49 40.39
C GLN A 112 13.71 -10.31 41.85
N ARG A 113 12.96 -10.85 42.82
CA ARG A 113 13.32 -10.89 44.24
C ARG A 113 13.87 -12.29 44.56
N ASN A 114 15.10 -12.33 45.07
CA ASN A 114 15.92 -13.51 45.27
C ASN A 114 15.74 -14.02 46.71
N ASP A 115 15.05 -15.15 46.90
CA ASP A 115 14.89 -15.77 48.21
C ASP A 115 16.08 -16.69 48.49
N ARG A 116 16.90 -16.30 49.47
CA ARG A 116 17.91 -17.15 50.09
C ARG A 116 17.22 -18.26 50.89
N ALA A 117 17.44 -19.51 50.51
CA ALA A 117 17.19 -20.64 51.38
C ALA A 117 18.29 -20.75 52.44
N SER A 118 17.88 -20.69 53.71
CA SER A 118 18.65 -21.07 54.88
C SER A 118 17.95 -22.25 55.55
N THR A 119 18.58 -23.42 55.56
CA THR A 119 18.62 -24.43 56.65
C THR A 119 19.48 -25.59 56.21
#